data_AF-A0A2D5A9E8-F1
#
_entry.id   AF-A0A2D5A9E8-F1
#
_cell.length_a   1.000
_cell.length_b   1.000
_cell.length_c   1.000
_cell.angle_alpha   90.00
_cell.angle_beta   90.00
_cell.angle_gamma   90.00
#
_symmetry.space_group_name_H-M   'P 1'
#
loop_
_entity.id
_entity.type
_entity.pdbx_description
1 polymer ?
#
loop_
_entity_poly.entity_id
_entity_poly.type
_entity_poly.pdbx_seq_one_letter_code
_entity_poly.pdbx_strand_id
1 'polypeptide(L)'
;MNLRGSIRGPDDAVGRRPGVPGRWLHALLALGLVTGVASPLDAGGGGGPEFCLLHIEPFETFNAPGDVADPRFSIEWCESGGAVVPSGFCPTGGAYRLDPGDRLVARVASVESCGRIRISFLASSLFDTWSRLEIGPATADCAGPVVRTEFIEVSKGVCVPFEIDYEIPETHAGEDLLVKWVHGDGVGVLLLDQIAFEAMDCCDPPAHGCCEVGGAGCDDAVIEGCVCAIDPYCCETAWDALCIDAIAAGDCGACASDCLTTFEADFGEDYVPGGPCLAFPALFETCTGVGPFLTTSGGCATSGDAALRFGGGFPWSTLETRCLDLTAAGAAVLRFSCSTSLGVAGPVVEIIEPDGEPVEILRVPFASEPGCRDFAVDLAPYITAPGARLRFRSGSSVAESTRIDDIRIDLDPEHPACENGSPGCAEPEIETCVCDFDDYCCQIEWDSICVTLATLACGADCESIPTCGSEDSCGIPHDQPGCQDEACCTTVCLEDPFCCVSSWDDFCVVRAGIACVTDPPGDLDGDGVVGGADLGLLLAAWGSVDPEADLDGSGTVDGSDLGLMLANWG
;
A
#
# COMPACT_ATOMS: atom_id res chain seq x y z
N MET A 1 11.26 -94.49 56.65
CA MET A 1 10.08 -95.18 56.10
C MET A 1 10.10 -95.07 54.58
N ASN A 2 9.95 -96.22 53.93
CA ASN A 2 9.78 -96.48 52.49
C ASN A 2 8.70 -95.63 51.79
N LEU A 3 8.61 -95.50 50.47
CA LEU A 3 9.45 -95.63 49.25
C LEU A 3 8.45 -95.46 48.07
N ARG A 4 8.91 -94.91 46.94
CA ARG A 4 8.60 -95.24 45.51
C ARG A 4 7.18 -95.78 45.19
N GLY A 5 6.40 -95.21 44.29
CA GLY A 5 6.72 -94.87 42.90
C GLY A 5 5.91 -95.79 41.96
N SER A 6 5.34 -95.27 40.88
CA SER A 6 4.87 -96.07 39.75
C SER A 6 4.72 -95.22 38.49
N ILE A 7 5.29 -95.72 37.40
CA ILE A 7 5.20 -95.24 36.02
C ILE A 7 4.54 -96.37 35.22
N ARG A 8 3.62 -96.03 34.29
CA ARG A 8 3.48 -96.65 32.95
C ARG A 8 2.33 -95.98 32.15
N GLY A 9 2.57 -95.71 30.87
CA GLY A 9 1.53 -95.45 29.86
C GLY A 9 1.96 -94.49 28.73
N PRO A 10 2.00 -94.92 27.44
CA PRO A 10 2.54 -94.16 26.30
C PRO A 10 1.48 -93.48 25.39
N ASP A 11 1.96 -92.59 24.50
CA ASP A 11 1.60 -92.24 23.10
C ASP A 11 0.10 -92.34 22.63
N ASP A 12 -0.49 -91.48 21.79
CA ASP A 12 0.03 -90.73 20.64
C ASP A 12 -1.04 -89.77 20.05
N ALA A 13 -0.58 -88.82 19.21
CA ALA A 13 -1.24 -88.21 18.04
C ALA A 13 -2.34 -87.09 18.11
N VAL A 14 -1.96 -85.93 17.53
CA VAL A 14 -2.70 -85.01 16.59
C VAL A 14 -3.88 -84.19 17.17
N GLY A 15 -4.07 -82.88 16.94
CA GLY A 15 -3.41 -81.85 16.14
C GLY A 15 -4.24 -80.55 16.20
N ARG A 16 -3.57 -79.44 16.59
CA ARG A 16 -3.82 -77.99 16.46
C ARG A 16 -5.25 -77.45 16.20
N ARG A 17 -5.71 -76.55 17.09
CA ARG A 17 -5.62 -75.06 17.00
C ARG A 17 -5.78 -74.45 18.42
N PRO A 18 -5.10 -73.35 18.79
CA PRO A 18 -5.62 -72.41 19.78
C PRO A 18 -5.78 -71.01 19.13
N GLY A 19 -6.68 -70.14 19.55
CA GLY A 19 -7.32 -70.06 20.86
C GLY A 19 -6.95 -68.70 21.45
N VAL A 20 -7.89 -67.77 21.35
CA VAL A 20 -7.93 -66.48 22.07
C VAL A 20 -7.79 -66.74 23.58
N PRO A 21 -7.15 -65.83 24.33
CA PRO A 21 -7.90 -65.26 25.45
C PRO A 21 -7.55 -63.80 25.74
N GLY A 22 -8.57 -63.02 26.13
CA GLY A 22 -8.38 -61.86 27.00
C GLY A 22 -8.53 -62.27 28.47
N ARG A 23 -7.92 -61.51 29.39
CA ARG A 23 -8.42 -61.16 30.75
C ARG A 23 -7.38 -60.36 31.59
N TRP A 24 -7.80 -59.16 32.00
CA TRP A 24 -7.72 -58.49 33.32
C TRP A 24 -6.39 -57.98 33.97
N LEU A 25 -6.45 -56.67 34.30
CA LEU A 25 -6.22 -55.97 35.61
C LEU A 25 -4.87 -55.24 35.92
N HIS A 26 -5.04 -53.91 36.09
CA HIS A 26 -4.45 -52.96 37.08
C HIS A 26 -3.03 -52.39 36.87
N ALA A 27 -2.96 -51.06 36.63
CA ALA A 27 -2.33 -50.08 37.54
C ALA A 27 -2.63 -48.64 37.11
N LEU A 28 -3.02 -47.78 38.07
CA LEU A 28 -3.07 -46.32 37.94
C LEU A 28 -1.66 -45.73 37.85
N LEU A 29 -1.44 -44.74 36.98
CA LEU A 29 -0.69 -43.52 37.29
C LEU A 29 -0.91 -42.46 36.20
N ALA A 30 -0.91 -41.21 36.65
CA ALA A 30 -1.46 -40.04 36.02
C ALA A 30 -0.44 -39.26 35.16
N LEU A 31 -1.00 -38.54 34.19
CA LEU A 31 -0.48 -37.37 33.44
C LEU A 31 0.91 -37.49 32.77
N GLY A 32 0.86 -37.65 31.45
CA GLY A 32 1.76 -37.01 30.50
C GLY A 32 0.95 -36.64 29.27
N LEU A 33 0.82 -35.33 28.97
CA LEU A 33 0.34 -34.88 27.67
C LEU A 33 1.30 -35.44 26.62
N VAL A 34 0.80 -36.33 25.76
CA VAL A 34 1.45 -36.67 24.51
C VAL A 34 0.77 -35.83 23.44
N THR A 35 1.35 -34.67 23.18
CA THR A 35 1.27 -34.00 21.88
C THR A 35 1.95 -34.90 20.85
N GLY A 36 1.34 -35.06 19.69
CA GLY A 36 1.92 -35.80 18.56
C GLY A 36 1.09 -36.99 18.11
N VAL A 37 -0.06 -36.72 17.50
CA VAL A 37 -0.48 -37.54 16.36
C VAL A 37 0.22 -36.90 15.17
N ALA A 38 1.24 -37.57 14.63
CA ALA A 38 1.84 -37.15 13.38
C ALA A 38 0.76 -37.21 12.29
N SER A 39 0.57 -36.09 11.59
CA SER A 39 -0.24 -36.02 10.38
C SER A 39 0.29 -37.03 9.36
N PRO A 40 -0.56 -37.64 8.52
CA PRO A 40 -0.10 -38.56 7.46
C PRO A 40 0.78 -37.89 6.38
N LEU A 41 1.00 -36.57 6.47
CA LEU A 41 1.69 -35.73 5.49
C LEU A 41 3.20 -35.57 5.76
N ASP A 42 3.74 -36.10 6.87
CA ASP A 42 5.20 -36.11 7.11
C ASP A 42 5.79 -37.51 6.83
N ALA A 43 6.04 -37.80 5.56
CA ALA A 43 6.87 -38.93 5.15
C ALA A 43 7.77 -38.55 3.96
N GLY A 44 8.69 -37.62 4.19
CA GLY A 44 9.88 -37.48 3.35
C GLY A 44 10.75 -38.73 3.46
N GLY A 45 10.90 -39.47 2.35
CA GLY A 45 11.93 -40.49 2.19
C GLY A 45 11.61 -41.63 1.23
N GLY A 46 11.96 -41.46 -0.07
CA GLY A 46 12.35 -42.60 -0.93
C GLY A 46 11.89 -42.58 -2.39
N GLY A 47 12.70 -41.98 -3.28
CA GLY A 47 13.03 -42.53 -4.60
C GLY A 47 11.91 -42.74 -5.65
N GLY A 48 10.97 -41.80 -5.77
CA GLY A 48 10.04 -41.68 -6.91
C GLY A 48 9.87 -40.19 -7.27
N PRO A 49 9.25 -39.83 -8.42
CA PRO A 49 8.98 -38.42 -8.73
C PRO A 49 8.16 -37.80 -7.59
N GLU A 50 8.67 -36.72 -7.00
CA GLU A 50 8.07 -36.09 -5.82
C GLU A 50 6.82 -35.31 -6.24
N PHE A 51 5.68 -35.62 -5.61
CA PHE A 51 4.50 -34.78 -5.67
C PHE A 51 4.77 -33.54 -4.79
N CYS A 52 4.45 -32.36 -5.32
CA CYS A 52 4.50 -31.11 -4.58
C CYS A 52 3.09 -30.70 -4.14
N LEU A 53 2.97 -30.26 -2.88
CA LEU A 53 1.71 -29.74 -2.34
C LEU A 53 1.38 -28.37 -2.95
N LEU A 54 0.23 -28.29 -3.62
CA LEU A 54 -0.28 -27.07 -4.22
C LEU A 54 -1.20 -26.32 -3.24
N HIS A 55 -2.21 -27.01 -2.71
CA HIS A 55 -3.19 -26.44 -1.78
C HIS A 55 -3.59 -27.44 -0.71
N ILE A 56 -3.94 -26.93 0.47
CA ILE A 56 -4.71 -27.66 1.47
C ILE A 56 -5.86 -26.80 1.97
N GLU A 57 -7.06 -27.36 1.94
CA GLU A 57 -8.28 -26.79 2.52
C GLU A 57 -8.60 -27.54 3.82
N PRO A 58 -8.22 -26.99 4.99
CA PRO A 58 -8.41 -27.65 6.28
C PRO A 58 -9.77 -27.33 6.92
N PHE A 59 -10.57 -26.43 6.35
CA PHE A 59 -11.89 -26.01 6.89
C PHE A 59 -11.86 -25.53 8.35
N GLU A 60 -10.81 -24.80 8.74
CA GLU A 60 -10.66 -24.29 10.12
C GLU A 60 -11.52 -23.05 10.41
N THR A 61 -12.05 -22.40 9.37
CA THR A 61 -12.93 -21.22 9.51
C THR A 61 -14.39 -21.59 9.24
N PHE A 62 -15.33 -20.81 9.77
CA PHE A 62 -16.78 -21.06 9.58
C PHE A 62 -17.30 -20.71 8.18
N ASN A 63 -16.43 -20.31 7.26
CA ASN A 63 -16.80 -19.88 5.92
C ASN A 63 -16.73 -21.06 4.94
N ALA A 64 -17.44 -20.96 3.82
CA ALA A 64 -17.19 -21.85 2.69
C ALA A 64 -15.74 -21.65 2.18
N PRO A 65 -15.14 -22.66 1.51
CA PRO A 65 -13.84 -22.51 0.88
C PRO A 65 -13.80 -21.27 -0.02
N GLY A 66 -12.73 -20.50 0.12
CA GLY A 66 -12.46 -19.35 -0.75
C GLY A 66 -11.69 -19.78 -1.98
N ASP A 67 -11.89 -19.05 -3.09
CA ASP A 67 -11.11 -19.25 -4.30
C ASP A 67 -9.62 -19.02 -4.04
N VAL A 68 -8.79 -19.82 -4.71
CA VAL A 68 -7.33 -19.79 -4.59
C VAL A 68 -6.76 -19.34 -5.93
N ALA A 69 -5.94 -18.30 -5.90
CA ALA A 69 -5.17 -17.85 -7.06
C ALA A 69 -3.67 -17.95 -6.71
N ASP A 70 -3.00 -18.96 -7.27
CA ASP A 70 -1.55 -19.17 -7.17
C ASP A 70 -0.95 -19.22 -8.59
N PRO A 71 0.27 -18.71 -8.81
CA PRO A 71 0.92 -18.77 -10.12
C PRO A 71 1.10 -20.19 -10.69
N ARG A 72 1.15 -21.21 -9.83
CA ARG A 72 1.26 -22.63 -10.23
C ARG A 72 -0.10 -23.24 -10.56
N PHE A 73 -1.17 -22.79 -9.88
CA PHE A 73 -2.52 -23.34 -10.02
C PHE A 73 -3.58 -22.37 -9.48
N SER A 74 -4.83 -22.49 -9.93
CA SER A 74 -5.95 -21.83 -9.27
C SER A 74 -7.07 -22.81 -8.95
N ILE A 75 -7.83 -22.51 -7.89
CA ILE A 75 -9.04 -23.24 -7.52
C ILE A 75 -10.19 -22.24 -7.47
N GLU A 76 -11.20 -22.48 -8.29
CA GLU A 76 -12.50 -21.84 -8.23
C GLU A 76 -13.49 -22.82 -7.57
N TRP A 77 -14.04 -22.48 -6.41
CA TRP A 77 -15.03 -23.29 -5.69
C TRP A 77 -16.44 -23.03 -6.23
N CYS A 78 -16.67 -23.57 -7.42
CA CYS A 78 -17.87 -23.40 -8.23
C CYS A 78 -19.22 -23.67 -7.56
N GLU A 79 -19.30 -24.66 -6.67
CA GLU A 79 -20.55 -25.04 -6.00
C GLU A 79 -20.24 -25.49 -4.57
N SER A 80 -20.85 -24.83 -3.60
CA SER A 80 -20.67 -25.08 -2.17
C SER A 80 -22.01 -25.40 -1.52
N GLY A 81 -22.58 -26.58 -1.84
CA GLY A 81 -23.91 -26.97 -1.36
C GLY A 81 -24.00 -27.23 0.16
N GLY A 82 -22.86 -27.32 0.85
CA GLY A 82 -22.76 -27.64 2.27
C GLY A 82 -22.30 -26.47 3.14
N ALA A 83 -21.84 -26.79 4.35
CA ALA A 83 -21.29 -25.81 5.29
C ALA A 83 -20.20 -26.40 6.19
N VAL A 84 -19.27 -25.55 6.65
CA VAL A 84 -18.27 -25.96 7.64
C VAL A 84 -18.93 -26.13 9.01
N VAL A 85 -18.69 -27.26 9.66
CA VAL A 85 -19.17 -27.57 11.01
C VAL A 85 -18.01 -27.74 11.99
N PRO A 86 -18.07 -27.12 13.18
CA PRO A 86 -16.98 -27.15 14.19
C PRO A 86 -16.92 -28.45 15.01
N SER A 87 -17.71 -29.47 14.65
CA SER A 87 -17.71 -30.76 15.32
C SER A 87 -18.07 -31.88 14.34
N GLY A 88 -17.12 -32.16 13.44
CA GLY A 88 -17.10 -33.38 12.64
C GLY A 88 -16.21 -34.44 13.30
N PHE A 89 -16.41 -35.70 12.96
CA PHE A 89 -15.62 -36.84 13.49
C PHE A 89 -14.12 -36.83 13.08
N CYS A 90 -13.64 -35.74 12.45
CA CYS A 90 -12.30 -35.59 11.85
C CYS A 90 -11.37 -34.70 12.70
N PRO A 91 -10.04 -34.83 12.55
CA PRO A 91 -9.08 -34.43 13.58
C PRO A 91 -8.74 -32.94 13.69
N THR A 92 -9.13 -32.07 12.75
CA THR A 92 -8.66 -30.66 12.69
C THR A 92 -9.55 -29.65 13.43
N GLY A 93 -10.73 -30.06 13.92
CA GLY A 93 -11.67 -29.18 14.64
C GLY A 93 -12.75 -28.54 13.76
N GLY A 94 -12.64 -28.64 12.43
CA GLY A 94 -13.68 -28.29 11.45
C GLY A 94 -13.86 -29.41 10.42
N ALA A 95 -15.03 -29.48 9.76
CA ALA A 95 -15.24 -30.37 8.62
C ALA A 95 -16.31 -29.78 7.71
N TYR A 96 -16.18 -29.98 6.40
CA TYR A 96 -17.22 -29.61 5.45
C TYR A 96 -18.32 -30.67 5.42
N ARG A 97 -19.54 -30.26 5.79
CA ARG A 97 -20.70 -31.13 5.83
C ARG A 97 -21.51 -31.00 4.55
N LEU A 98 -21.77 -32.13 3.91
CA LEU A 98 -22.71 -32.29 2.80
C LEU A 98 -23.93 -33.11 3.27
N ASP A 99 -25.13 -32.54 3.12
CA ASP A 99 -26.41 -33.25 3.31
C ASP A 99 -26.84 -33.96 2.02
N PRO A 100 -27.76 -34.95 2.07
CA PRO A 100 -28.05 -35.81 0.91
C PRO A 100 -28.48 -35.01 -0.32
N GLY A 101 -27.74 -35.19 -1.43
CA GLY A 101 -27.93 -34.45 -2.68
C GLY A 101 -27.02 -33.23 -2.84
N ASP A 102 -26.37 -32.77 -1.78
CA ASP A 102 -25.40 -31.69 -1.84
C ASP A 102 -24.11 -32.15 -2.54
N ARG A 103 -23.39 -31.15 -3.05
CA ARG A 103 -22.06 -31.34 -3.63
C ARG A 103 -21.14 -30.18 -3.31
N LEU A 104 -19.85 -30.49 -3.33
CA LEU A 104 -18.77 -29.53 -3.35
C LEU A 104 -18.05 -29.69 -4.68
N VAL A 105 -17.88 -28.60 -5.42
CA VAL A 105 -17.26 -28.61 -6.75
C VAL A 105 -16.12 -27.61 -6.79
N ALA A 106 -14.96 -28.09 -7.19
CA ALA A 106 -13.77 -27.30 -7.47
C ALA A 106 -13.44 -27.40 -8.96
N ARG A 107 -13.23 -26.25 -9.60
CA ARG A 107 -12.54 -26.15 -10.89
C ARG A 107 -11.11 -25.75 -10.60
N VAL A 108 -10.19 -26.63 -10.96
CA VAL A 108 -8.76 -26.48 -10.71
C VAL A 108 -8.09 -26.19 -12.05
N ALA A 109 -7.58 -24.96 -12.23
CA ALA A 109 -6.81 -24.62 -13.42
C ALA A 109 -5.33 -24.85 -13.14
N SER A 110 -4.62 -25.46 -14.09
CA SER A 110 -3.16 -25.64 -14.04
C SER A 110 -2.51 -24.78 -15.10
N VAL A 111 -1.50 -23.97 -14.74
CA VAL A 111 -0.70 -23.23 -15.71
C VAL A 111 0.30 -24.21 -16.32
N GLU A 112 -0.13 -24.84 -17.41
CA GLU A 112 0.66 -25.68 -18.33
C GLU A 112 1.28 -26.97 -17.73
N SER A 113 0.55 -28.09 -17.96
CA SER A 113 1.10 -29.45 -18.09
C SER A 113 1.46 -30.26 -16.84
N CYS A 114 0.66 -30.17 -15.76
CA CYS A 114 0.72 -31.20 -14.71
C CYS A 114 0.41 -32.59 -15.32
N GLY A 115 1.40 -33.48 -15.40
CA GLY A 115 1.20 -34.82 -15.96
C GLY A 115 0.34 -35.72 -15.07
N ARG A 116 0.30 -35.41 -13.77
CA ARG A 116 -0.46 -36.14 -12.76
C ARG A 116 -0.84 -35.23 -11.60
N ILE A 117 -2.07 -35.36 -11.13
CA ILE A 117 -2.56 -34.68 -9.93
C ILE A 117 -2.94 -35.75 -8.90
N ARG A 118 -2.61 -35.48 -7.65
CA ARG A 118 -3.05 -36.26 -6.49
C ARG A 118 -4.03 -35.43 -5.68
N ILE A 119 -5.17 -36.04 -5.38
CA ILE A 119 -6.21 -35.45 -4.56
C ILE A 119 -6.30 -36.30 -3.30
N SER A 120 -5.98 -35.72 -2.16
CA SER A 120 -6.10 -36.39 -0.86
C SER A 120 -7.10 -35.67 0.03
N PHE A 121 -7.85 -36.41 0.84
CA PHE A 121 -8.80 -35.85 1.80
C PHE A 121 -9.18 -36.88 2.88
N LEU A 122 -9.67 -36.39 4.00
CA LEU A 122 -10.33 -37.21 5.00
C LEU A 122 -11.84 -37.18 4.74
N ALA A 123 -12.49 -38.34 4.82
CA ALA A 123 -13.94 -38.39 4.81
C ALA A 123 -14.52 -39.29 5.90
N SER A 124 -15.72 -38.92 6.35
CA SER A 124 -16.51 -39.72 7.28
C SER A 124 -17.98 -39.74 6.90
N SER A 125 -18.58 -40.92 6.94
CA SER A 125 -20.00 -41.14 6.73
C SER A 125 -20.54 -42.21 7.68
N LEU A 126 -21.80 -42.10 8.09
CA LEU A 126 -22.42 -43.05 9.04
C LEU A 126 -23.11 -44.23 8.35
N PHE A 127 -23.63 -44.01 7.14
CA PHE A 127 -24.45 -44.95 6.40
C PHE A 127 -24.01 -45.00 4.94
N ASP A 128 -24.42 -46.06 4.23
CA ASP A 128 -24.24 -46.14 2.78
C ASP A 128 -25.10 -45.09 2.11
N THR A 129 -24.43 -44.20 1.40
CA THR A 129 -24.97 -42.99 0.78
C THR A 129 -24.50 -42.85 -0.66
N TRP A 130 -23.79 -43.86 -1.21
CA TRP A 130 -23.21 -43.82 -2.56
C TRP A 130 -22.45 -42.51 -2.87
N SER A 131 -21.80 -41.98 -1.82
CA SER A 131 -20.94 -40.81 -1.91
C SER A 131 -19.76 -41.12 -2.81
N ARG A 132 -19.35 -40.14 -3.61
CA ARG A 132 -18.31 -40.36 -4.62
C ARG A 132 -17.56 -39.08 -4.96
N LEU A 133 -16.33 -39.26 -5.38
CA LEU A 133 -15.51 -38.26 -6.05
C LEU A 133 -15.67 -38.45 -7.56
N GLU A 134 -16.02 -37.39 -8.28
CA GLU A 134 -16.06 -37.37 -9.75
C GLU A 134 -14.99 -36.41 -10.27
N ILE A 135 -14.22 -36.87 -11.27
CA ILE A 135 -13.12 -36.10 -11.87
C ILE A 135 -13.31 -36.10 -13.40
N GLY A 136 -13.06 -34.95 -14.04
CA GLY A 136 -13.06 -34.82 -15.50
C GLY A 136 -12.62 -33.43 -15.95
N PRO A 137 -12.59 -33.14 -17.26
CA PRO A 137 -12.27 -31.82 -17.75
C PRO A 137 -13.37 -30.82 -17.40
N ALA A 138 -12.99 -29.60 -17.05
CA ALA A 138 -13.90 -28.50 -16.77
C ALA A 138 -14.19 -27.67 -18.03
N THR A 139 -15.36 -27.05 -18.02
CA THR A 139 -15.80 -26.03 -18.99
C THR A 139 -15.94 -24.70 -18.27
N ALA A 140 -16.03 -23.59 -19.03
CA ALA A 140 -16.10 -22.24 -18.48
C ALA A 140 -17.23 -22.01 -17.45
N ASP A 141 -18.29 -22.82 -17.48
CA ASP A 141 -19.45 -22.73 -16.57
C ASP A 141 -19.34 -23.69 -15.36
N CYS A 142 -18.12 -24.07 -14.94
CA CYS A 142 -17.91 -25.02 -13.85
C CYS A 142 -18.63 -26.38 -14.03
N ALA A 143 -18.90 -26.73 -15.28
CA ALA A 143 -19.51 -27.99 -15.70
C ALA A 143 -18.48 -28.83 -16.45
N GLY A 144 -18.80 -30.09 -16.73
CA GLY A 144 -17.87 -30.95 -17.44
C GLY A 144 -18.31 -32.42 -17.42
N PRO A 145 -17.88 -33.22 -18.41
CA PRO A 145 -18.12 -34.65 -18.40
C PRO A 145 -17.33 -35.32 -17.27
N VAL A 146 -17.95 -36.32 -16.63
CA VAL A 146 -17.26 -37.15 -15.64
C VAL A 146 -16.46 -38.21 -16.38
N VAL A 147 -15.15 -38.23 -16.17
CA VAL A 147 -14.22 -39.20 -16.79
C VAL A 147 -13.85 -40.30 -15.80
N ARG A 148 -13.73 -39.97 -14.52
CA ARG A 148 -13.42 -40.90 -13.44
C ARG A 148 -14.38 -40.72 -12.27
N THR A 149 -14.73 -41.83 -11.63
CA THR A 149 -15.57 -41.85 -10.43
C THR A 149 -14.96 -42.80 -9.41
N GLU A 150 -14.74 -42.31 -8.19
CA GLU A 150 -14.26 -43.09 -7.06
C GLU A 150 -15.29 -43.05 -5.93
N PHE A 151 -15.72 -44.22 -5.44
CA PHE A 151 -16.71 -44.28 -4.36
C PHE A 151 -16.05 -44.05 -3.01
N ILE A 152 -16.65 -43.18 -2.20
CA ILE A 152 -16.25 -42.92 -0.82
C ILE A 152 -16.91 -43.97 0.06
N GLU A 153 -16.12 -44.91 0.57
CA GLU A 153 -16.62 -46.02 1.37
C GLU A 153 -17.22 -45.57 2.71
N VAL A 154 -18.15 -46.37 3.24
CA VAL A 154 -18.83 -46.08 4.50
C VAL A 154 -17.91 -46.31 5.68
N SER A 155 -17.58 -45.25 6.39
CA SER A 155 -16.62 -45.29 7.50
C SER A 155 -17.25 -45.49 8.88
N LYS A 156 -18.59 -45.47 8.97
CA LYS A 156 -19.39 -45.59 10.20
C LYS A 156 -19.01 -44.55 11.27
N GLY A 157 -18.70 -43.33 10.84
CA GLY A 157 -18.33 -42.21 11.72
C GLY A 157 -16.86 -42.17 12.11
N VAL A 158 -15.99 -42.95 11.46
CA VAL A 158 -14.53 -42.83 11.58
C VAL A 158 -14.02 -41.98 10.42
N CYS A 159 -13.12 -41.02 10.64
CA CYS A 159 -12.48 -40.34 9.51
C CYS A 159 -11.39 -41.21 8.92
N VAL A 160 -11.56 -41.53 7.63
CA VAL A 160 -10.64 -42.38 6.88
C VAL A 160 -10.02 -41.55 5.75
N PRO A 161 -8.71 -41.72 5.49
CA PRO A 161 -8.04 -41.02 4.42
C PRO A 161 -8.37 -41.63 3.06
N PHE A 162 -8.53 -40.76 2.07
CA PHE A 162 -8.64 -41.07 0.66
C PHE A 162 -7.49 -40.38 -0.08
N GLU A 163 -6.88 -41.11 -1.01
CA GLU A 163 -5.82 -40.60 -1.88
C GLU A 163 -6.09 -41.10 -3.30
N ILE A 164 -6.19 -40.17 -4.24
CA ILE A 164 -6.56 -40.45 -5.62
C ILE A 164 -5.50 -39.83 -6.53
N ASP A 165 -4.70 -40.69 -7.15
CA ASP A 165 -3.78 -40.29 -8.22
C ASP A 165 -4.52 -40.31 -9.56
N TYR A 166 -4.65 -39.14 -10.19
CA TYR A 166 -5.27 -38.97 -11.49
C TYR A 166 -4.21 -38.54 -12.52
N GLU A 167 -3.96 -39.42 -13.49
CA GLU A 167 -3.12 -39.12 -14.65
C GLU A 167 -3.96 -38.38 -15.69
N ILE A 168 -3.56 -37.16 -16.03
CA ILE A 168 -4.32 -36.32 -16.97
C ILE A 168 -4.08 -36.91 -18.37
N PRO A 169 -5.13 -37.33 -19.09
CA PRO A 169 -4.96 -37.84 -20.45
C PRO A 169 -4.36 -36.75 -21.36
N GLU A 170 -3.45 -37.12 -22.27
CA GLU A 170 -2.85 -36.18 -23.23
C GLU A 170 -3.90 -35.38 -24.02
N THR A 171 -5.08 -35.95 -24.24
CA THR A 171 -6.20 -35.29 -24.94
C THR A 171 -6.83 -34.14 -24.15
N HIS A 172 -6.56 -34.04 -22.85
CA HIS A 172 -7.07 -33.02 -21.93
C HIS A 172 -5.92 -32.24 -21.27
N ALA A 173 -4.69 -32.37 -21.78
CA ALA A 173 -3.55 -31.62 -21.26
C ALA A 173 -3.77 -30.11 -21.49
N GLY A 174 -3.65 -29.32 -20.42
CA GLY A 174 -3.89 -27.88 -20.43
C GLY A 174 -5.37 -27.47 -20.34
N GLU A 175 -6.30 -28.42 -20.21
CA GLU A 175 -7.68 -28.13 -19.81
C GLU A 175 -7.77 -28.08 -18.28
N ASP A 176 -8.64 -27.22 -17.75
CA ASP A 176 -8.95 -27.17 -16.33
C ASP A 176 -9.55 -28.51 -15.85
N LEU A 177 -9.27 -28.89 -14.61
CA LEU A 177 -9.80 -30.09 -13.99
C LEU A 177 -11.04 -29.75 -13.15
N LEU A 178 -12.12 -30.51 -13.35
CA LEU A 178 -13.31 -30.46 -12.51
C LEU A 178 -13.28 -31.60 -11.50
N VAL A 179 -13.33 -31.26 -10.21
CA VAL A 179 -13.35 -32.22 -9.10
C VAL A 179 -14.62 -32.01 -8.29
N LYS A 180 -15.43 -33.06 -8.15
CA LYS A 180 -16.72 -33.01 -7.45
C LYS A 180 -16.78 -34.04 -6.34
N TRP A 181 -17.03 -33.58 -5.12
CA TRP A 181 -17.48 -34.44 -4.03
C TRP A 181 -18.99 -34.42 -4.00
N VAL A 182 -19.60 -35.56 -4.34
CA VAL A 182 -21.06 -35.69 -4.41
C VAL A 182 -21.53 -36.58 -3.26
N HIS A 183 -22.40 -36.05 -2.40
CA HIS A 183 -23.12 -36.87 -1.45
C HIS A 183 -24.33 -37.48 -2.17
N GLY A 184 -24.40 -38.81 -2.22
CA GLY A 184 -25.54 -39.47 -2.85
C GLY A 184 -26.80 -39.47 -1.99
N ASP A 185 -27.83 -40.16 -2.47
CA ASP A 185 -29.13 -40.20 -1.83
C ASP A 185 -29.12 -41.11 -0.58
N GLY A 186 -29.87 -40.75 0.46
CA GLY A 186 -30.02 -41.59 1.65
C GLY A 186 -30.33 -40.85 2.95
N VAL A 187 -30.09 -41.54 4.07
CA VAL A 187 -30.12 -40.95 5.42
C VAL A 187 -28.69 -40.89 5.93
N GLY A 188 -28.16 -39.70 6.18
CA GLY A 188 -26.78 -39.53 6.61
C GLY A 188 -26.22 -38.16 6.23
N VAL A 189 -24.96 -37.96 6.57
CA VAL A 189 -24.16 -36.81 6.13
C VAL A 189 -22.80 -37.33 5.68
N LEU A 190 -22.20 -36.64 4.72
CA LEU A 190 -20.80 -36.79 4.37
C LEU A 190 -20.03 -35.63 4.97
N LEU A 191 -18.99 -35.95 5.73
CA LEU A 191 -18.03 -34.98 6.25
C LEU A 191 -16.74 -35.12 5.44
N LEU A 192 -16.21 -34.00 4.96
CA LEU A 192 -14.92 -33.89 4.30
C LEU A 192 -14.01 -33.00 5.14
N ASP A 193 -12.73 -33.31 5.18
CA ASP A 193 -11.73 -32.54 5.91
C ASP A 193 -10.36 -32.68 5.22
N GLN A 194 -9.49 -31.69 5.37
CA GLN A 194 -8.15 -31.65 4.78
C GLN A 194 -8.10 -32.01 3.29
N ILE A 195 -8.89 -31.34 2.45
CA ILE A 195 -8.79 -31.55 1.00
C ILE A 195 -7.48 -30.96 0.53
N ALA A 196 -6.58 -31.79 0.02
CA ALA A 196 -5.30 -31.37 -0.52
C ALA A 196 -5.19 -31.72 -2.01
N PHE A 197 -4.58 -30.79 -2.73
CA PHE A 197 -4.19 -30.96 -4.12
C PHE A 197 -2.67 -30.97 -4.20
N GLU A 198 -2.12 -32.01 -4.80
CA GLU A 198 -0.71 -32.17 -5.06
C GLU A 198 -0.53 -32.45 -6.55
N ALA A 199 0.60 -32.05 -7.14
CA ALA A 199 0.84 -32.30 -8.55
C ALA A 199 2.27 -32.74 -8.83
N MET A 200 2.44 -33.34 -10.00
CA MET A 200 3.70 -33.86 -10.51
C MET A 200 4.02 -33.11 -11.81
N ASP A 201 5.28 -32.70 -11.97
CA ASP A 201 5.83 -31.99 -13.15
C ASP A 201 5.41 -30.51 -13.32
N CYS A 202 4.66 -29.93 -12.38
CA CYS A 202 4.28 -28.50 -12.37
C CYS A 202 4.62 -27.83 -11.02
N CYS A 203 5.72 -28.27 -10.41
CA CYS A 203 6.17 -27.78 -9.11
C CYS A 203 6.85 -26.41 -9.18
N ASP A 204 7.34 -26.03 -10.36
CA ASP A 204 8.03 -24.77 -10.57
C ASP A 204 7.03 -23.76 -11.16
N PRO A 205 6.82 -22.60 -10.52
CA PRO A 205 6.00 -21.54 -11.11
C PRO A 205 6.63 -21.06 -12.44
N PRO A 206 5.84 -20.46 -13.36
CA PRO A 206 6.40 -19.76 -14.49
C PRO A 206 7.45 -18.74 -14.03
N ALA A 207 8.50 -18.54 -14.81
CA ALA A 207 9.46 -17.48 -14.55
C ALA A 207 8.72 -16.13 -14.43
N HIS A 208 8.95 -15.41 -13.34
CA HIS A 208 8.35 -14.12 -13.05
C HIS A 208 9.37 -13.00 -13.28
N GLY A 209 8.92 -11.75 -13.31
CA GLY A 209 9.79 -10.60 -13.44
C GLY A 209 10.89 -10.60 -12.38
N CYS A 210 12.14 -10.29 -12.74
CA CYS A 210 13.23 -10.19 -11.76
C CYS A 210 13.02 -9.13 -10.67
N CYS A 211 12.08 -8.22 -10.87
CA CYS A 211 11.71 -7.16 -9.93
C CYS A 211 10.48 -7.48 -9.09
N GLU A 212 10.01 -8.73 -9.15
CA GLU A 212 8.86 -9.22 -8.41
C GLU A 212 9.29 -10.39 -7.51
N VAL A 213 8.65 -10.54 -6.35
CA VAL A 213 8.86 -11.69 -5.47
C VAL A 213 8.17 -12.90 -6.06
N GLY A 214 8.82 -14.06 -6.04
CA GLY A 214 8.24 -15.29 -6.55
C GLY A 214 9.03 -16.55 -6.24
N GLY A 215 8.89 -17.54 -7.14
CA GLY A 215 9.63 -18.79 -7.07
C GLY A 215 11.13 -18.60 -7.21
N ALA A 216 11.91 -19.66 -7.11
CA ALA A 216 13.35 -19.55 -7.33
C ALA A 216 13.65 -19.10 -8.78
N GLY A 217 14.58 -18.15 -8.94
CA GLY A 217 14.96 -17.57 -10.23
C GLY A 217 14.03 -16.46 -10.71
N CYS A 218 14.28 -15.93 -11.91
CA CYS A 218 13.42 -14.94 -12.56
C CYS A 218 13.49 -15.06 -14.09
N ASP A 219 12.77 -14.22 -14.82
CA ASP A 219 12.60 -14.30 -16.28
C ASP A 219 13.75 -13.71 -17.11
N ASP A 220 14.64 -12.91 -16.50
CA ASP A 220 15.87 -12.41 -17.12
C ASP A 220 17.11 -13.19 -16.66
N ALA A 221 17.60 -14.06 -17.53
CA ALA A 221 18.76 -14.92 -17.25
C ALA A 221 20.07 -14.16 -16.93
N VAL A 222 20.20 -12.88 -17.32
CA VAL A 222 21.38 -12.06 -17.02
C VAL A 222 21.30 -11.56 -15.58
N ILE A 223 20.15 -11.01 -15.19
CA ILE A 223 19.91 -10.54 -13.82
C ILE A 223 19.91 -11.73 -12.87
N GLU A 224 19.16 -12.80 -13.21
CA GLU A 224 19.11 -14.06 -12.49
C GLU A 224 20.53 -14.58 -12.23
N GLY A 225 21.31 -14.82 -13.29
CA GLY A 225 22.66 -15.38 -13.14
C GLY A 225 23.60 -14.53 -12.29
N CYS A 226 23.41 -13.21 -12.28
CA CYS A 226 24.19 -12.30 -11.44
C CYS A 226 23.74 -12.36 -9.97
N VAL A 227 22.43 -12.27 -9.69
CA VAL A 227 21.88 -12.35 -8.33
C VAL A 227 22.13 -13.73 -7.72
N CYS A 228 21.97 -14.81 -8.48
CA CYS A 228 22.32 -16.17 -8.03
C CYS A 228 23.79 -16.29 -7.59
N ALA A 229 24.69 -15.53 -8.23
CA ALA A 229 26.11 -15.54 -7.90
C ALA A 229 26.40 -14.77 -6.60
N ILE A 230 25.54 -13.83 -6.23
CA ILE A 230 25.58 -13.10 -4.97
C ILE A 230 24.98 -13.95 -3.85
N ASP A 231 23.77 -14.46 -4.06
CA ASP A 231 23.07 -15.33 -3.12
C ASP A 231 22.41 -16.53 -3.84
N PRO A 232 22.95 -17.75 -3.68
CA PRO A 232 22.34 -18.97 -4.24
C PRO A 232 20.92 -19.23 -3.75
N TYR A 233 20.51 -18.68 -2.59
CA TYR A 233 19.15 -18.82 -2.08
C TYR A 233 18.10 -18.33 -3.09
N CYS A 234 18.41 -17.27 -3.83
CA CYS A 234 17.53 -16.66 -4.84
C CYS A 234 17.13 -17.63 -5.96
N CYS A 235 17.97 -18.63 -6.23
CA CYS A 235 17.82 -19.53 -7.38
C CYS A 235 17.67 -20.99 -6.96
N GLU A 236 17.88 -21.30 -5.68
CA GLU A 236 17.68 -22.64 -5.12
C GLU A 236 16.42 -22.73 -4.25
N THR A 237 15.94 -21.60 -3.70
CA THR A 237 14.85 -21.61 -2.71
C THR A 237 13.71 -20.68 -3.06
N ALA A 238 13.97 -19.37 -3.23
CA ALA A 238 12.92 -18.40 -3.54
C ALA A 238 13.55 -17.07 -4.00
N TRP A 239 12.89 -16.37 -4.90
CA TRP A 239 13.23 -15.01 -5.28
C TRP A 239 12.45 -14.02 -4.39
N ASP A 240 13.05 -13.56 -3.30
CA ASP A 240 12.41 -12.68 -2.32
C ASP A 240 12.89 -11.22 -2.40
N ALA A 241 12.44 -10.37 -1.48
CA ALA A 241 12.81 -8.94 -1.48
C ALA A 241 14.33 -8.73 -1.35
N LEU A 242 15.06 -9.63 -0.68
CA LEU A 242 16.53 -9.55 -0.59
C LEU A 242 17.18 -9.87 -1.93
N CYS A 243 16.58 -10.75 -2.74
CA CYS A 243 17.01 -11.02 -4.11
C CYS A 243 16.81 -9.80 -5.01
N ILE A 244 15.71 -9.07 -4.85
CA ILE A 244 15.44 -7.82 -5.59
C ILE A 244 16.43 -6.73 -5.17
N ASP A 245 16.68 -6.55 -3.87
CA ASP A 245 17.68 -5.59 -3.36
C ASP A 245 19.10 -5.90 -3.89
N ALA A 246 19.43 -7.19 -4.03
CA ALA A 246 20.70 -7.63 -4.57
C ALA A 246 20.90 -7.24 -6.05
N ILE A 247 19.85 -6.92 -6.81
CA ILE A 247 19.96 -6.47 -8.20
C ILE A 247 20.70 -5.13 -8.26
N ALA A 248 20.25 -4.16 -7.47
CA ALA A 248 20.85 -2.83 -7.40
C ALA A 248 22.17 -2.86 -6.61
N ALA A 249 22.20 -3.55 -5.46
CA ALA A 249 23.40 -3.64 -4.62
C ALA A 249 24.55 -4.39 -5.31
N GLY A 250 24.22 -5.32 -6.20
CA GLY A 250 25.16 -6.14 -6.97
C GLY A 250 25.57 -5.56 -8.32
N ASP A 251 25.00 -4.41 -8.73
CA ASP A 251 25.15 -3.86 -10.09
C ASP A 251 24.78 -4.91 -11.18
N CYS A 252 23.81 -5.77 -10.86
CA CYS A 252 23.32 -6.86 -11.71
C CYS A 252 22.30 -6.36 -12.75
N GLY A 253 21.74 -5.19 -12.52
CA GLY A 253 20.73 -4.56 -13.34
C GLY A 253 20.08 -3.41 -12.56
N ALA A 254 19.04 -2.84 -13.14
CA ALA A 254 18.15 -1.95 -12.42
C ALA A 254 16.74 -2.51 -12.56
N CYS A 255 16.04 -2.62 -11.43
CA CYS A 255 14.61 -2.67 -11.49
C CYS A 255 14.12 -1.28 -11.89
N ALA A 256 13.67 -1.13 -13.13
CA ALA A 256 12.74 -0.05 -13.42
C ALA A 256 11.57 -0.27 -12.46
N SER A 257 11.27 0.70 -11.60
CA SER A 257 10.10 0.57 -10.76
C SER A 257 8.90 0.37 -11.69
N ASP A 258 8.12 -0.68 -11.51
CA ASP A 258 6.81 -0.80 -12.15
C ASP A 258 5.81 0.25 -11.65
N CYS A 259 6.27 1.13 -10.76
CA CYS A 259 5.57 2.30 -10.32
C CYS A 259 5.44 3.33 -11.45
N LEU A 260 4.29 3.99 -11.44
CA LEU A 260 3.95 5.00 -12.42
C LEU A 260 4.83 6.23 -12.18
N THR A 261 5.58 6.62 -13.21
CA THR A 261 6.35 7.87 -13.23
C THR A 261 5.53 9.04 -13.76
N THR A 262 4.29 8.79 -14.19
CA THR A 262 3.31 9.79 -14.64
C THR A 262 1.91 9.26 -14.34
N PHE A 263 0.95 10.12 -14.04
CA PHE A 263 -0.41 9.68 -13.73
C PHE A 263 -1.45 10.61 -14.35
N GLU A 264 -2.40 10.04 -15.09
CA GLU A 264 -3.56 10.75 -15.64
C GLU A 264 -4.74 9.78 -15.80
N ALA A 265 -5.91 10.20 -15.35
CA ALA A 265 -7.17 9.46 -15.43
C ALA A 265 -8.35 10.43 -15.67
N ASP A 266 -8.71 10.53 -16.95
CA ASP A 266 -9.92 11.21 -17.49
C ASP A 266 -11.14 10.27 -17.55
N PHE A 267 -10.94 8.96 -17.32
CA PHE A 267 -11.98 7.93 -17.33
C PHE A 267 -12.81 7.77 -18.63
N GLY A 268 -12.64 8.65 -19.62
CA GLY A 268 -13.12 8.53 -21.00
C GLY A 268 -14.63 8.71 -21.18
N GLU A 269 -15.14 8.41 -22.38
CA GLU A 269 -16.51 8.79 -22.76
C GLU A 269 -17.58 7.75 -22.37
N ASP A 270 -17.19 6.49 -22.15
CA ASP A 270 -18.11 5.35 -22.04
C ASP A 270 -18.18 4.79 -20.61
N TYR A 271 -19.40 4.41 -20.18
CA TYR A 271 -19.58 3.68 -18.94
C TYR A 271 -19.01 2.25 -19.06
N VAL A 272 -18.01 1.93 -18.22
CA VAL A 272 -17.46 0.57 -18.10
C VAL A 272 -18.08 -0.15 -16.88
N PRO A 273 -18.78 -1.28 -17.07
CA PRO A 273 -19.25 -2.10 -15.96
C PRO A 273 -18.08 -2.65 -15.14
N GLY A 274 -18.20 -2.63 -13.80
CA GLY A 274 -17.17 -3.16 -12.89
C GLY A 274 -16.32 -2.09 -12.19
N GLY A 275 -16.44 -0.82 -12.59
CA GLY A 275 -15.76 0.29 -11.91
C GLY A 275 -14.30 0.49 -12.35
N PRO A 276 -13.61 1.48 -11.76
CA PRO A 276 -12.32 1.99 -12.26
C PRO A 276 -11.17 0.97 -12.16
N CYS A 277 -11.09 0.14 -11.12
CA CYS A 277 -9.98 -0.83 -11.02
C CYS A 277 -10.05 -1.92 -12.10
N LEU A 278 -11.25 -2.34 -12.50
CA LEU A 278 -11.42 -3.28 -13.61
C LEU A 278 -11.24 -2.60 -14.98
N ALA A 279 -11.64 -1.34 -15.09
CA ALA A 279 -11.54 -0.58 -16.34
C ALA A 279 -10.11 -0.08 -16.63
N PHE A 280 -9.35 0.26 -15.59
CA PHE A 280 -8.02 0.89 -15.68
C PHE A 280 -7.00 0.20 -14.73
N PRO A 281 -6.74 -1.11 -14.88
CA PRO A 281 -5.81 -1.85 -14.02
C PRO A 281 -4.34 -1.38 -14.16
N ALA A 282 -4.03 -0.63 -15.23
CA ALA A 282 -2.72 0.00 -15.38
C ALA A 282 -2.53 1.21 -14.44
N LEU A 283 -3.61 1.82 -13.94
CA LEU A 283 -3.58 3.04 -13.12
C LEU A 283 -3.97 2.78 -11.67
N PHE A 284 -4.88 1.82 -11.41
CA PHE A 284 -5.43 1.54 -10.09
C PHE A 284 -5.25 0.08 -9.72
N GLU A 285 -4.92 -0.16 -8.44
CA GLU A 285 -4.63 -1.50 -7.93
C GLU A 285 -5.70 -2.01 -6.98
N THR A 286 -6.22 -1.12 -6.12
CA THR A 286 -7.15 -1.50 -5.06
C THR A 286 -8.42 -0.66 -5.08
N CYS A 287 -9.57 -1.33 -5.13
CA CYS A 287 -10.88 -0.74 -4.94
C CYS A 287 -11.59 -1.48 -3.80
N THR A 288 -11.96 -0.79 -2.73
CA THR A 288 -12.69 -1.40 -1.60
C THR A 288 -13.97 -0.64 -1.25
N GLY A 289 -14.88 -1.31 -0.54
CA GLY A 289 -16.19 -0.76 -0.20
C GLY A 289 -17.26 -1.04 -1.26
N VAL A 290 -18.37 -0.34 -1.14
CA VAL A 290 -19.41 -0.36 -2.19
C VAL A 290 -19.02 0.65 -3.26
N GLY A 291 -18.79 0.19 -4.49
CA GLY A 291 -18.11 1.01 -5.49
C GLY A 291 -16.64 1.27 -5.11
N PRO A 292 -15.88 2.05 -5.86
CA PRO A 292 -16.30 3.10 -6.79
C PRO A 292 -16.84 2.58 -8.14
N PHE A 293 -17.60 3.42 -8.83
CA PHE A 293 -18.19 3.15 -10.15
C PHE A 293 -17.80 4.25 -11.12
N LEU A 294 -17.88 4.02 -12.42
CA LEU A 294 -17.88 5.10 -13.41
C LEU A 294 -19.30 5.60 -13.65
N THR A 295 -19.48 6.86 -14.02
CA THR A 295 -20.79 7.40 -14.40
C THR A 295 -20.64 8.50 -15.43
N THR A 296 -21.50 8.52 -16.44
CA THR A 296 -21.57 9.58 -17.46
C THR A 296 -22.64 10.63 -17.12
N SER A 297 -23.00 10.77 -15.83
CA SER A 297 -24.06 11.69 -15.44
C SER A 297 -23.91 12.29 -14.04
N GLY A 298 -24.03 13.62 -14.01
CA GLY A 298 -24.21 14.43 -12.81
C GLY A 298 -22.90 14.85 -12.17
N GLY A 299 -22.89 16.06 -11.62
CA GLY A 299 -21.69 16.63 -11.03
C GLY A 299 -20.63 16.91 -12.09
N CYS A 300 -19.45 16.32 -11.93
CA CYS A 300 -18.35 16.41 -12.90
C CYS A 300 -18.59 15.58 -14.16
N ALA A 301 -19.40 14.51 -14.10
CA ALA A 301 -19.64 13.65 -15.25
C ALA A 301 -20.57 14.26 -16.30
N THR A 302 -20.23 14.06 -17.58
CA THR A 302 -21.06 14.35 -18.75
C THR A 302 -21.26 13.12 -19.64
N SER A 303 -22.08 13.25 -20.69
CA SER A 303 -22.38 12.13 -21.61
C SER A 303 -21.22 11.72 -22.51
N GLY A 304 -20.13 12.49 -22.54
CA GLY A 304 -18.90 12.17 -23.28
C GLY A 304 -17.67 12.28 -22.39
N ASP A 305 -17.85 12.20 -21.08
CA ASP A 305 -16.78 12.36 -20.09
C ASP A 305 -17.27 11.75 -18.76
N ALA A 306 -16.78 10.56 -18.43
CA ALA A 306 -17.33 9.72 -17.37
C ALA A 306 -16.59 9.91 -16.04
N ALA A 307 -17.22 10.48 -15.02
CA ALA A 307 -16.56 10.62 -13.73
C ALA A 307 -16.53 9.33 -12.90
N LEU A 308 -15.54 9.25 -12.00
CA LEU A 308 -15.59 8.38 -10.83
C LEU A 308 -16.76 8.78 -9.93
N ARG A 309 -17.54 7.81 -9.46
CA ARG A 309 -18.58 7.95 -8.45
C ARG A 309 -18.32 7.03 -7.27
N PHE A 310 -18.18 7.60 -6.07
CA PHE A 310 -18.14 6.81 -4.85
C PHE A 310 -19.49 6.14 -4.56
N GLY A 311 -19.45 4.94 -3.99
CA GLY A 311 -20.64 4.37 -3.37
C GLY A 311 -20.81 4.81 -1.92
N GLY A 312 -21.98 4.48 -1.37
CA GLY A 312 -22.34 4.79 0.02
C GLY A 312 -22.13 3.61 0.95
N GLY A 313 -22.29 3.87 2.25
CA GLY A 313 -22.23 2.86 3.30
C GLY A 313 -20.84 2.60 3.89
N PHE A 314 -20.74 1.48 4.61
CA PHE A 314 -19.52 0.97 5.23
C PHE A 314 -19.27 -0.47 4.76
N PRO A 315 -18.02 -0.88 4.49
CA PRO A 315 -16.80 -0.06 4.53
C PRO A 315 -16.81 1.06 3.48
N TRP A 316 -16.02 2.09 3.74
CA TRP A 316 -15.92 3.29 2.90
C TRP A 316 -15.54 2.93 1.46
N SER A 317 -16.13 3.61 0.47
CA SER A 317 -15.74 3.45 -0.92
C SER A 317 -14.37 4.10 -1.14
N THR A 318 -13.42 3.34 -1.68
CA THR A 318 -12.03 3.76 -1.87
C THR A 318 -11.49 3.37 -3.23
N LEU A 319 -10.60 4.18 -3.77
CA LEU A 319 -9.82 3.96 -4.97
C LEU A 319 -8.35 4.22 -4.64
N GLU A 320 -7.48 3.26 -4.93
CA GLU A 320 -6.04 3.38 -4.74
C GLU A 320 -5.32 3.24 -6.08
N THR A 321 -4.39 4.16 -6.34
CA THR A 321 -3.52 4.07 -7.53
C THR A 321 -2.59 2.87 -7.41
N ARG A 322 -2.01 2.45 -8.54
CA ARG A 322 -0.74 1.70 -8.49
C ARG A 322 0.33 2.54 -7.79
N CYS A 323 1.43 1.91 -7.41
CA CYS A 323 2.57 2.63 -6.86
C CYS A 323 3.08 3.71 -7.82
N LEU A 324 3.59 4.79 -7.26
CA LEU A 324 4.11 5.96 -7.94
C LEU A 324 5.61 6.07 -7.66
N ASP A 325 6.39 6.44 -8.67
CA ASP A 325 7.78 6.87 -8.51
C ASP A 325 7.94 8.25 -9.13
N LEU A 326 7.81 9.27 -8.28
CA LEU A 326 7.93 10.68 -8.66
C LEU A 326 9.25 11.29 -8.19
N THR A 327 10.20 10.46 -7.73
CA THR A 327 11.45 10.92 -7.09
C THR A 327 12.40 11.64 -8.06
N ALA A 328 12.17 11.50 -9.36
CA ALA A 328 12.91 12.21 -10.40
C ALA A 328 12.37 13.61 -10.72
N ALA A 329 11.16 13.96 -10.26
CA ALA A 329 10.57 15.28 -10.49
C ALA A 329 10.97 16.25 -9.36
N GLY A 330 11.24 17.51 -9.71
CA GLY A 330 11.51 18.58 -8.73
C GLY A 330 10.24 19.02 -8.00
N ALA A 331 9.09 18.98 -8.68
CA ALA A 331 7.77 19.21 -8.10
C ALA A 331 6.72 18.23 -8.68
N ALA A 332 5.73 17.89 -7.85
CA ALA A 332 4.61 17.03 -8.26
C ALA A 332 3.30 17.56 -7.69
N VAL A 333 2.39 18.00 -8.55
CA VAL A 333 1.10 18.58 -8.14
C VAL A 333 -0.05 17.68 -8.58
N LEU A 334 -0.74 17.08 -7.61
CA LEU A 334 -1.99 16.37 -7.87
C LEU A 334 -3.08 17.38 -8.21
N ARG A 335 -3.76 17.19 -9.34
CA ARG A 335 -4.95 17.94 -9.75
C ARG A 335 -6.11 16.99 -10.01
N PHE A 336 -7.31 17.42 -9.66
CA PHE A 336 -8.54 16.72 -10.00
C PHE A 336 -9.73 17.65 -9.85
N SER A 337 -10.81 17.30 -10.55
CA SER A 337 -12.09 17.99 -10.45
C SER A 337 -13.03 17.17 -9.58
N CYS A 338 -13.79 17.83 -8.71
CA CYS A 338 -14.69 17.15 -7.77
C CYS A 338 -15.99 17.90 -7.57
N SER A 339 -17.07 17.14 -7.47
CA SER A 339 -18.41 17.62 -7.17
C SER A 339 -18.98 16.84 -6.00
N THR A 340 -19.62 17.54 -5.07
CA THR A 340 -20.27 16.95 -3.89
C THR A 340 -21.69 17.46 -3.76
N SER A 341 -22.54 16.73 -3.04
CA SER A 341 -23.85 17.25 -2.63
C SER A 341 -23.71 18.28 -1.51
N LEU A 342 -24.60 19.27 -1.50
CA LEU A 342 -24.60 20.30 -0.46
C LEU A 342 -24.70 19.67 0.94
N GLY A 343 -23.78 20.06 1.83
CA GLY A 343 -23.70 19.55 3.20
C GLY A 343 -23.14 18.14 3.35
N VAL A 344 -22.69 17.49 2.26
CA VAL A 344 -21.97 16.21 2.30
C VAL A 344 -20.47 16.48 2.36
N ALA A 345 -19.77 15.79 3.27
CA ALA A 345 -18.32 15.90 3.37
C ALA A 345 -17.67 15.38 2.08
N GLY A 346 -16.74 16.17 1.53
CA GLY A 346 -16.02 15.79 0.33
C GLY A 346 -15.06 14.63 0.58
N PRO A 347 -14.55 14.02 -0.51
CA PRO A 347 -13.60 12.92 -0.43
C PRO A 347 -12.31 13.36 0.25
N VAL A 348 -11.60 12.37 0.78
CA VAL A 348 -10.29 12.51 1.40
C VAL A 348 -9.27 11.92 0.45
N VAL A 349 -8.20 12.65 0.20
CA VAL A 349 -7.01 12.16 -0.49
C VAL A 349 -5.97 11.81 0.57
N GLU A 350 -5.47 10.61 0.48
CA GLU A 350 -4.47 10.06 1.39
C GLU A 350 -3.27 9.59 0.60
N ILE A 351 -2.08 9.74 1.16
CA ILE A 351 -0.86 9.10 0.67
C ILE A 351 -0.55 7.86 1.52
N ILE A 352 -0.08 6.80 0.88
CA ILE A 352 0.32 5.55 1.51
C ILE A 352 1.73 5.22 1.02
N GLU A 353 2.73 5.36 1.90
CA GLU A 353 4.09 4.87 1.64
C GLU A 353 4.11 3.31 1.66
N PRO A 354 5.07 2.64 1.00
CA PRO A 354 5.10 1.17 0.87
C PRO A 354 4.87 0.38 2.18
N ASP A 355 5.44 0.85 3.28
CA ASP A 355 5.32 0.26 4.62
C ASP A 355 4.60 1.20 5.61
N GLY A 356 3.92 2.22 5.10
CA GLY A 356 3.32 3.31 5.88
C GLY A 356 1.83 3.13 6.17
N GLU A 357 1.37 3.82 7.22
CA GLU A 357 -0.05 4.04 7.41
C GLU A 357 -0.55 5.19 6.52
N PRO A 358 -1.81 5.16 6.07
CA PRO A 358 -2.37 6.23 5.25
C PRO A 358 -2.37 7.59 5.95
N VAL A 359 -1.81 8.62 5.30
CA VAL A 359 -1.76 10.00 5.79
C VAL A 359 -2.71 10.87 4.95
N GLU A 360 -3.62 11.60 5.61
CA GLU A 360 -4.52 12.55 4.95
C GLU A 360 -3.76 13.81 4.50
N ILE A 361 -3.72 14.05 3.18
CA ILE A 361 -3.04 15.21 2.58
C ILE A 361 -4.04 16.29 2.11
N LEU A 362 -5.26 15.87 1.77
CA LEU A 362 -6.34 16.79 1.42
C LEU A 362 -7.69 16.23 1.84
N ARG A 363 -8.53 17.11 2.40
CA ARG A 363 -9.97 16.89 2.51
C ARG A 363 -10.71 17.91 1.70
N VAL A 364 -11.47 17.46 0.72
CA VAL A 364 -12.30 18.34 -0.07
C VAL A 364 -13.36 18.99 0.85
N PRO A 365 -13.38 20.33 0.95
CA PRO A 365 -14.32 21.03 1.82
C PRO A 365 -15.76 20.87 1.31
N PHE A 366 -16.71 21.05 2.22
CA PHE A 366 -18.14 21.03 1.89
C PHE A 366 -18.45 22.00 0.75
N ALA A 367 -19.29 21.57 -0.19
CA ALA A 367 -19.80 22.46 -1.21
C ALA A 367 -20.82 23.45 -0.59
N SER A 368 -20.58 24.75 -0.81
CA SER A 368 -21.55 25.81 -0.57
C SER A 368 -22.51 25.98 -1.75
N GLU A 369 -22.08 25.59 -2.95
CA GLU A 369 -22.85 25.64 -4.19
C GLU A 369 -22.69 24.34 -5.00
N PRO A 370 -23.71 23.92 -5.77
CA PRO A 370 -23.58 22.78 -6.67
C PRO A 370 -22.62 23.10 -7.82
N GLY A 371 -21.72 22.18 -8.15
CA GLY A 371 -20.83 22.33 -9.29
C GLY A 371 -19.65 21.38 -9.22
N CYS A 372 -18.97 21.21 -10.35
CA CYS A 372 -17.65 20.63 -10.41
C CYS A 372 -16.62 21.72 -10.11
N ARG A 373 -15.64 21.41 -9.28
CA ARG A 373 -14.61 22.35 -8.79
C ARG A 373 -13.25 21.70 -8.89
N ASP A 374 -12.24 22.49 -9.18
CA ASP A 374 -10.87 22.00 -9.29
C ASP A 374 -10.13 22.11 -7.96
N PHE A 375 -9.30 21.11 -7.71
CA PHE A 375 -8.47 21.00 -6.53
C PHE A 375 -7.04 20.70 -6.96
N ALA A 376 -6.08 21.26 -6.22
CA ALA A 376 -4.66 21.01 -6.39
C ALA A 376 -4.00 20.74 -5.03
N VAL A 377 -3.05 19.81 -4.98
CA VAL A 377 -2.27 19.47 -3.78
C VAL A 377 -0.84 19.23 -4.20
N ASP A 378 0.10 19.86 -3.51
CA ASP A 378 1.52 19.57 -3.66
C ASP A 378 1.86 18.23 -2.99
N LEU A 379 2.44 17.31 -3.76
CA LEU A 379 2.84 15.97 -3.32
C LEU A 379 4.31 15.91 -2.89
N ALA A 380 5.13 16.91 -3.26
CA ALA A 380 6.57 16.89 -2.98
C ALA A 380 6.92 16.72 -1.48
N PRO A 381 6.17 17.32 -0.52
CA PRO A 381 6.42 17.10 0.91
C PRO A 381 6.15 15.67 1.40
N TYR A 382 5.45 14.86 0.59
CA TYR A 382 4.92 13.57 0.99
C TYR A 382 5.60 12.41 0.28
N ILE A 383 5.89 12.51 -1.03
CA ILE A 383 6.54 11.44 -1.81
C ILE A 383 8.05 11.67 -1.79
N THR A 384 8.75 10.98 -0.89
CA THR A 384 10.23 11.10 -0.77
C THR A 384 10.97 9.83 -1.18
N ALA A 385 10.24 8.77 -1.52
CA ALA A 385 10.75 7.48 -1.96
C ALA A 385 9.84 6.89 -3.05
N PRO A 386 10.37 6.01 -3.92
CA PRO A 386 9.52 5.27 -4.85
C PRO A 386 8.57 4.34 -4.10
N GLY A 387 7.39 4.09 -4.68
CA GLY A 387 6.45 3.10 -4.18
C GLY A 387 5.21 3.67 -3.48
N ALA A 388 5.16 4.99 -3.27
CA ALA A 388 4.01 5.65 -2.66
C ALA A 388 2.73 5.48 -3.49
N ARG A 389 1.56 5.48 -2.84
CA ARG A 389 0.25 5.35 -3.50
C ARG A 389 -0.67 6.47 -3.06
N LEU A 390 -1.54 6.91 -3.96
CA LEU A 390 -2.63 7.81 -3.63
C LEU A 390 -3.92 7.02 -3.43
N ARG A 391 -4.59 7.28 -2.31
CA ARG A 391 -5.91 6.73 -2.01
C ARG A 391 -6.95 7.83 -1.93
N PHE A 392 -7.96 7.73 -2.78
CA PHE A 392 -9.17 8.54 -2.73
C PHE A 392 -10.24 7.79 -1.96
N ARG A 393 -10.69 8.36 -0.84
CA ARG A 393 -11.69 7.76 0.05
C ARG A 393 -12.92 8.63 0.15
N SER A 394 -14.11 8.03 0.08
CA SER A 394 -15.36 8.73 0.33
C SER A 394 -15.37 9.35 1.73
N GLY A 395 -15.68 10.65 1.85
CA GLY A 395 -15.70 11.34 3.14
C GLY A 395 -16.98 11.16 3.97
N SER A 396 -18.01 10.51 3.42
CA SER A 396 -19.32 10.36 4.09
C SER A 396 -20.11 9.16 3.59
N SER A 397 -20.92 8.52 4.44
CA SER A 397 -21.59 7.24 4.13
C SER A 397 -22.78 7.45 3.19
N VAL A 398 -23.08 8.71 2.91
CA VAL A 398 -24.07 9.17 1.95
C VAL A 398 -23.40 9.90 0.77
N ALA A 399 -22.11 9.67 0.52
CA ALA A 399 -21.34 10.27 -0.58
C ALA A 399 -21.63 9.65 -1.97
N GLU A 400 -22.76 8.95 -2.15
CA GLU A 400 -23.17 8.34 -3.43
C GLU A 400 -23.33 9.35 -4.59
N SER A 401 -23.44 10.63 -4.21
CA SER A 401 -23.56 11.77 -5.11
C SER A 401 -22.23 12.52 -5.34
N THR A 402 -21.13 12.09 -4.71
CA THR A 402 -19.80 12.64 -4.96
C THR A 402 -19.23 12.08 -6.26
N ARG A 403 -18.65 12.95 -7.09
CA ARG A 403 -17.86 12.55 -8.26
C ARG A 403 -16.49 13.19 -8.27
N ILE A 404 -15.51 12.45 -8.76
CA ILE A 404 -14.15 12.93 -9.06
C ILE A 404 -13.87 12.66 -10.55
N ASP A 405 -13.22 13.61 -11.20
CA ASP A 405 -12.79 13.54 -12.60
C ASP A 405 -11.40 14.13 -12.78
N ASP A 406 -10.83 13.95 -13.98
CA ASP A 406 -9.60 14.60 -14.44
C ASP A 406 -8.43 14.46 -13.45
N ILE A 407 -8.25 13.26 -12.90
CA ILE A 407 -7.20 13.02 -11.90
C ILE A 407 -5.86 12.94 -12.61
N ARG A 408 -4.98 13.92 -12.39
CA ARG A 408 -3.64 13.93 -12.98
C ARG A 408 -2.59 14.43 -12.01
N ILE A 409 -1.35 14.02 -12.24
CA ILE A 409 -0.19 14.55 -11.51
C ILE A 409 0.66 15.32 -12.51
N ASP A 410 0.72 16.63 -12.32
CA ASP A 410 1.58 17.51 -13.11
C ASP A 410 2.97 17.50 -12.49
N LEU A 411 3.94 16.99 -13.24
CA LEU A 411 5.35 17.00 -12.85
C LEU A 411 6.01 18.25 -13.40
N ASP A 412 6.76 18.92 -12.53
CA ASP A 412 7.49 20.15 -12.84
C ASP A 412 6.64 21.19 -13.61
N PRO A 413 5.42 21.53 -13.13
CA PRO A 413 4.57 22.47 -13.85
C PRO A 413 5.18 23.87 -13.86
N GLU A 414 5.17 24.51 -15.03
CA GLU A 414 5.54 25.92 -15.15
C GLU A 414 4.77 26.78 -14.14
N HIS A 415 5.49 27.67 -13.47
CA HIS A 415 4.93 28.62 -12.51
C HIS A 415 5.47 30.04 -12.76
N PRO A 416 4.78 31.09 -12.29
CA PRO A 416 5.26 32.46 -12.41
C PRO A 416 6.61 32.66 -11.70
N ALA A 417 7.46 33.54 -12.22
CA ALA A 417 8.79 33.87 -11.64
C ALA A 417 8.76 34.31 -10.16
N CYS A 418 7.61 34.81 -9.69
CA CYS A 418 7.43 35.34 -8.34
C CYS A 418 6.91 34.30 -7.33
N GLU A 419 6.82 33.03 -7.73
CA GLU A 419 6.39 31.92 -6.88
C GLU A 419 7.52 30.87 -6.83
N ASN A 420 7.72 30.25 -5.67
CA ASN A 420 8.61 29.10 -5.56
C ASN A 420 7.99 27.89 -6.29
N GLY A 421 8.82 27.02 -6.85
CA GLY A 421 8.33 25.84 -7.55
C GLY A 421 9.44 25.01 -8.21
N SER A 422 9.05 24.29 -9.25
CA SER A 422 9.94 23.47 -10.06
C SER A 422 11.05 24.29 -10.73
N PRO A 423 12.14 23.66 -11.23
CA PRO A 423 13.18 24.40 -11.94
C PRO A 423 12.64 25.27 -13.08
N GLY A 424 13.15 26.50 -13.17
CA GLY A 424 12.75 27.50 -14.17
C GLY A 424 11.47 28.26 -13.81
N CYS A 425 10.95 29.05 -14.74
CA CYS A 425 9.69 29.76 -14.57
C CYS A 425 8.97 29.99 -15.91
N ALA A 426 7.71 30.41 -15.88
CA ALA A 426 6.86 30.58 -17.06
C ALA A 426 7.28 31.75 -17.97
N GLU A 427 8.16 32.64 -17.50
CA GLU A 427 8.66 33.81 -18.22
C GLU A 427 10.08 33.56 -18.79
N PRO A 428 10.24 33.22 -20.08
CA PRO A 428 11.53 32.74 -20.61
C PRO A 428 12.68 33.75 -20.53
N GLU A 429 12.37 35.05 -20.59
CA GLU A 429 13.37 36.11 -20.44
C GLU A 429 13.88 36.23 -19.01
N ILE A 430 12.99 36.03 -18.01
CA ILE A 430 13.36 36.04 -16.60
C ILE A 430 14.12 34.77 -16.27
N GLU A 431 13.60 33.61 -16.69
CA GLU A 431 14.26 32.31 -16.52
C GLU A 431 15.69 32.36 -17.05
N THR A 432 15.89 32.73 -18.32
CA THR A 432 17.24 32.78 -18.93
C THR A 432 18.19 33.67 -18.12
N CYS A 433 17.71 34.81 -17.63
CA CYS A 433 18.51 35.71 -16.82
C CYS A 433 18.87 35.10 -15.46
N VAL A 434 17.91 34.49 -14.76
CA VAL A 434 18.15 33.87 -13.44
C VAL A 434 19.08 32.67 -13.58
N CYS A 435 18.91 31.83 -14.60
CA CYS A 435 19.82 30.71 -14.88
C CYS A 435 21.26 31.18 -15.11
N ASP A 436 21.46 32.32 -15.79
CA ASP A 436 22.80 32.88 -16.02
C ASP A 436 23.49 33.31 -14.69
N PHE A 437 22.71 33.62 -13.65
CA PHE A 437 23.23 33.92 -12.31
C PHE A 437 23.46 32.65 -11.48
N ASP A 438 22.47 31.75 -11.45
CA ASP A 438 22.53 30.50 -10.70
C ASP A 438 21.85 29.36 -11.46
N ASP A 439 22.68 28.42 -11.94
CA ASP A 439 22.22 27.20 -12.61
C ASP A 439 21.30 26.35 -11.71
N TYR A 440 21.40 26.48 -10.38
CA TYR A 440 20.52 25.78 -9.43
C TYR A 440 19.04 26.06 -9.71
N CYS A 441 18.69 27.32 -10.00
CA CYS A 441 17.32 27.75 -10.24
C CYS A 441 16.66 27.05 -11.44
N CYS A 442 17.47 26.54 -12.36
CA CYS A 442 17.00 25.95 -13.61
C CYS A 442 17.31 24.46 -13.73
N GLN A 443 18.00 23.87 -12.75
CA GLN A 443 18.36 22.46 -12.74
C GLN A 443 17.84 21.71 -11.52
N ILE A 444 17.61 22.38 -10.40
CA ILE A 444 17.28 21.75 -9.13
C ILE A 444 15.92 22.21 -8.60
N GLU A 445 15.73 23.51 -8.37
CA GLU A 445 14.49 24.07 -7.81
C GLU A 445 14.43 25.59 -7.99
N TRP A 446 13.24 26.16 -8.11
CA TRP A 446 13.03 27.60 -8.02
C TRP A 446 12.62 28.00 -6.60
N ASP A 447 13.57 28.41 -5.77
CA ASP A 447 13.35 28.75 -4.36
C ASP A 447 13.26 30.27 -4.09
N SER A 448 13.29 30.67 -2.81
CA SER A 448 13.23 32.07 -2.41
C SER A 448 14.42 32.90 -2.92
N ILE A 449 15.60 32.29 -3.12
CA ILE A 449 16.77 32.96 -3.70
C ILE A 449 16.53 33.18 -5.19
N CYS A 450 15.95 32.21 -5.90
CA CYS A 450 15.59 32.34 -7.32
C CYS A 450 14.55 33.46 -7.53
N VAL A 451 13.52 33.53 -6.69
CA VAL A 451 12.57 34.65 -6.71
C VAL A 451 13.25 35.98 -6.39
N THR A 452 14.16 36.03 -5.41
CA THR A 452 14.92 37.25 -5.11
C THR A 452 15.82 37.70 -6.27
N LEU A 453 16.49 36.77 -6.96
CA LEU A 453 17.25 37.06 -8.19
C LEU A 453 16.34 37.55 -9.31
N ALA A 454 15.17 36.92 -9.49
CA ALA A 454 14.18 37.34 -10.46
C ALA A 454 13.78 38.81 -10.23
N THR A 455 13.48 39.19 -8.98
CA THR A 455 13.08 40.54 -8.59
C THR A 455 14.22 41.56 -8.73
N LEU A 456 15.39 41.27 -8.15
CA LEU A 456 16.46 42.26 -7.99
C LEU A 456 17.41 42.35 -9.18
N ALA A 457 17.68 41.24 -9.85
CA ALA A 457 18.69 41.15 -10.89
C ALA A 457 18.09 41.03 -12.30
N CYS A 458 16.91 40.40 -12.42
CA CYS A 458 16.32 40.06 -13.71
C CYS A 458 15.06 40.83 -14.07
N GLY A 459 14.56 41.70 -13.18
CA GLY A 459 13.49 42.66 -13.49
C GLY A 459 12.09 42.06 -13.50
N ALA A 460 11.86 40.95 -12.79
CA ALA A 460 10.52 40.47 -12.48
C ALA A 460 9.81 41.47 -11.55
N ASP A 461 8.53 41.73 -11.82
CA ASP A 461 7.70 42.67 -11.04
C ASP A 461 7.04 41.94 -9.86
N CYS A 462 7.85 41.38 -8.97
CA CYS A 462 7.37 40.67 -7.79
C CYS A 462 7.01 41.65 -6.66
N GLU A 463 5.94 41.35 -5.92
CA GLU A 463 5.42 42.22 -4.87
C GLU A 463 6.36 42.33 -3.66
N SER A 464 7.19 41.32 -3.44
CA SER A 464 8.12 41.25 -2.30
C SER A 464 9.45 40.58 -2.68
N ILE A 465 10.42 40.69 -1.76
CA ILE A 465 11.71 39.98 -1.80
C ILE A 465 11.63 38.88 -0.74
N PRO A 466 11.42 37.59 -1.11
CA PRO A 466 11.08 36.54 -0.15
C PRO A 466 12.16 36.22 0.90
N THR A 467 13.41 36.62 0.66
CA THR A 467 14.49 36.49 1.66
C THR A 467 14.42 37.55 2.76
N CYS A 468 13.60 38.60 2.59
CA CYS A 468 13.36 39.62 3.60
C CYS A 468 12.21 39.24 4.54
N GLY A 469 12.29 39.67 5.81
CA GLY A 469 11.35 39.25 6.85
C GLY A 469 11.72 37.91 7.49
N SER A 470 13.00 37.53 7.47
CA SER A 470 13.53 36.34 8.15
C SER A 470 13.49 36.49 9.69
N GLU A 471 13.94 35.50 10.45
CA GLU A 471 14.01 35.64 11.93
C GLU A 471 15.32 36.32 12.40
N ASP A 472 16.25 36.60 11.47
CA ASP A 472 17.62 37.01 11.80
C ASP A 472 17.83 38.55 11.77
N SER A 473 18.69 39.04 12.66
CA SER A 473 18.86 40.47 12.90
C SER A 473 19.55 41.22 11.78
N CYS A 474 18.91 42.29 11.29
CA CYS A 474 19.51 43.24 10.34
C CYS A 474 20.79 43.92 10.87
N GLY A 475 20.93 43.98 12.20
CA GLY A 475 22.07 44.61 12.87
C GLY A 475 23.24 43.69 13.19
N ILE A 476 23.15 42.39 12.85
CA ILE A 476 24.18 41.39 13.18
C ILE A 476 24.52 40.59 11.92
N PRO A 477 25.80 40.41 11.58
CA PRO A 477 26.17 39.61 10.42
C PRO A 477 25.84 38.13 10.65
N HIS A 478 25.34 37.46 9.62
CA HIS A 478 24.99 36.04 9.63
C HIS A 478 25.08 35.41 8.23
N ASP A 479 25.12 34.07 8.21
CA ASP A 479 25.38 33.33 6.97
C ASP A 479 24.15 33.23 6.06
N GLN A 480 22.94 33.48 6.57
CA GLN A 480 21.70 33.47 5.77
C GLN A 480 21.49 34.80 5.02
N PRO A 481 20.84 34.79 3.85
CA PRO A 481 20.47 36.01 3.13
C PRO A 481 19.28 36.74 3.77
N GLY A 482 19.22 38.05 3.56
CA GLY A 482 18.16 38.93 4.06
C GLY A 482 18.18 39.12 5.57
N CYS A 483 17.18 39.80 6.13
CA CYS A 483 17.06 39.99 7.58
C CYS A 483 15.59 40.21 7.98
N GLN A 484 15.33 40.32 9.28
CA GLN A 484 14.00 40.32 9.89
C GLN A 484 13.11 41.52 9.61
N ASP A 485 13.69 42.70 9.36
CA ASP A 485 12.92 43.88 9.00
C ASP A 485 12.78 43.92 7.48
N GLU A 486 11.58 43.62 6.98
CA GLU A 486 11.30 43.53 5.55
C GLU A 486 11.59 44.83 4.79
N ALA A 487 11.23 45.98 5.38
CA ALA A 487 11.42 47.29 4.75
C ALA A 487 12.90 47.68 4.72
N CYS A 488 13.60 47.42 5.83
CA CYS A 488 15.05 47.58 5.91
C CYS A 488 15.77 46.71 4.88
N CYS A 489 15.50 45.41 4.96
CA CYS A 489 16.09 44.39 4.12
C CYS A 489 15.89 44.77 2.65
N THR A 490 14.66 45.08 2.24
CA THR A 490 14.34 45.50 0.86
C THR A 490 15.20 46.68 0.41
N THR A 491 15.41 47.67 1.27
CA THR A 491 16.24 48.84 0.95
C THR A 491 17.70 48.44 0.74
N VAL A 492 18.25 47.61 1.62
CA VAL A 492 19.63 47.10 1.49
C VAL A 492 19.79 46.22 0.26
N CYS A 493 18.83 45.33 -0.02
CA CYS A 493 18.84 44.44 -1.18
C CYS A 493 18.87 45.20 -2.51
N LEU A 494 18.11 46.29 -2.62
CA LEU A 494 18.07 47.12 -3.83
C LEU A 494 19.38 47.86 -4.08
N GLU A 495 20.16 48.14 -3.03
CA GLU A 495 21.50 48.70 -3.17
C GLU A 495 22.55 47.64 -3.46
N ASP A 496 22.43 46.47 -2.84
CA ASP A 496 23.38 45.37 -2.94
C ASP A 496 22.67 44.01 -2.89
N PRO A 497 22.38 43.40 -4.07
CA PRO A 497 21.70 42.11 -4.13
C PRO A 497 22.43 41.00 -3.38
N PHE A 498 23.75 41.09 -3.18
CA PHE A 498 24.54 40.11 -2.43
C PHE A 498 23.96 39.82 -1.04
N CYS A 499 23.45 40.86 -0.37
CA CYS A 499 22.86 40.75 0.97
C CYS A 499 21.64 39.83 1.02
N CYS A 500 20.99 39.59 -0.12
CA CYS A 500 19.70 38.91 -0.21
C CYS A 500 19.76 37.67 -1.11
N VAL A 501 20.92 37.38 -1.72
CA VAL A 501 21.14 36.16 -2.53
C VAL A 501 22.30 35.31 -2.03
N SER A 502 23.17 35.85 -1.18
CA SER A 502 24.36 35.11 -0.70
C SER A 502 24.44 35.04 0.82
N SER A 503 24.52 36.18 1.50
CA SER A 503 24.62 36.23 2.96
C SER A 503 24.47 37.65 3.48
N TRP A 504 23.98 37.80 4.70
CA TRP A 504 23.93 39.08 5.40
C TRP A 504 25.24 39.35 6.17
N ASP A 505 26.26 39.89 5.51
CA ASP A 505 27.59 40.08 6.10
C ASP A 505 27.77 41.44 6.84
N ASP A 506 29.00 41.71 7.31
CA ASP A 506 29.35 42.97 7.98
C ASP A 506 29.03 44.21 7.11
N PHE A 507 29.11 44.08 5.79
CA PHE A 507 28.82 45.17 4.87
C PHE A 507 27.31 45.39 4.75
N CYS A 508 26.52 44.32 4.72
CA CYS A 508 25.06 44.39 4.79
C CYS A 508 24.59 45.09 6.07
N VAL A 509 25.18 44.76 7.22
CA VAL A 509 24.90 45.43 8.51
C VAL A 509 25.27 46.92 8.47
N VAL A 510 26.42 47.28 7.90
CA VAL A 510 26.82 48.69 7.76
C VAL A 510 25.84 49.45 6.87
N ARG A 511 25.36 48.84 5.76
CA ARG A 511 24.33 49.45 4.92
C ARG A 511 23.00 49.55 5.63
N ALA A 512 22.60 48.52 6.38
CA ALA A 512 21.39 48.54 7.18
C ALA A 512 21.42 49.68 8.21
N GLY A 513 22.56 49.89 8.87
CA GLY A 513 22.75 51.03 9.78
C GLY A 513 22.71 52.42 9.11
N ILE A 514 22.71 52.51 7.78
CA ILE A 514 22.58 53.77 7.03
C ILE A 514 21.17 53.90 6.43
N ALA A 515 20.65 52.81 5.87
CA ALA A 515 19.40 52.75 5.12
C ALA A 515 18.17 52.51 6.01
N CYS A 516 18.37 51.82 7.12
CA CYS A 516 17.32 51.25 7.96
C CYS A 516 17.37 51.75 9.39
N VAL A 517 17.82 52.98 9.59
CA VAL A 517 17.76 53.63 10.89
C VAL A 517 16.29 53.79 11.30
N THR A 518 15.71 52.73 11.85
CA THR A 518 14.72 52.82 12.90
C THR A 518 15.53 52.82 14.18
N ASP A 519 15.97 54.01 14.57
CA ASP A 519 16.50 54.25 15.90
C ASP A 519 15.56 53.55 16.91
N PRO A 520 16.09 52.78 17.88
CA PRO A 520 15.26 52.12 18.87
C PRO A 520 14.24 53.12 19.43
N PRO A 521 12.96 52.79 19.63
CA PRO A 521 11.97 53.79 20.03
C PRO A 521 12.42 54.57 21.28
N GLY A 522 12.75 55.85 21.07
CA GLY A 522 13.36 56.70 22.09
C GLY A 522 14.83 57.09 21.87
N ASP A 523 15.48 56.68 20.79
CA ASP A 523 16.75 57.24 20.33
C ASP A 523 16.40 58.42 19.41
N LEU A 524 16.57 59.62 19.96
CA LEU A 524 16.11 60.88 19.38
C LEU A 524 17.24 61.65 18.71
N ASP A 525 18.50 61.26 18.94
CA ASP A 525 19.66 61.87 18.28
C ASP A 525 20.29 60.99 17.19
N GLY A 526 19.80 59.76 17.03
CA GLY A 526 20.09 58.85 15.93
C GLY A 526 21.48 58.22 16.03
N ASP A 527 21.99 58.04 17.26
CA ASP A 527 23.31 57.47 17.51
C ASP A 527 23.30 55.94 17.73
N GLY A 528 22.10 55.33 17.68
CA GLY A 528 21.84 53.91 17.83
C GLY A 528 21.68 53.45 19.29
N VAL A 529 21.67 54.36 20.27
CA VAL A 529 21.61 54.06 21.70
C VAL A 529 20.60 54.95 22.41
N VAL A 530 19.63 54.37 23.12
CA VAL A 530 18.71 55.17 23.97
C VAL A 530 19.39 55.52 25.29
N GLY A 531 19.82 56.77 25.41
CA GLY A 531 20.63 57.22 26.52
C GLY A 531 20.31 58.61 27.06
N GLY A 532 21.31 59.18 27.74
CA GLY A 532 21.16 60.47 28.40
C GLY A 532 21.01 61.64 27.44
N ALA A 533 21.45 61.49 26.19
CA ALA A 533 21.33 62.51 25.15
C ALA A 533 19.87 62.58 24.66
N ASP A 534 19.27 61.43 24.40
CA ASP A 534 17.86 61.28 23.97
C ASP A 534 16.88 61.70 25.05
N LEU A 535 17.17 61.33 26.30
CA LEU A 535 16.40 61.82 27.44
C LEU A 535 16.44 63.36 27.50
N GLY A 536 17.58 63.96 27.15
CA GLY A 536 17.71 65.41 27.05
C GLY A 536 16.79 66.01 25.98
N LEU A 537 16.67 65.35 24.83
CA LEU A 537 15.81 65.76 23.73
C LEU A 537 14.33 65.56 24.05
N LEU A 538 13.93 64.43 24.63
CA LEU A 538 12.55 64.17 25.04
C LEU A 538 12.09 65.18 26.11
N LEU A 539 12.94 65.48 27.09
CA LEU A 539 12.65 66.51 28.10
C LEU A 539 12.61 67.93 27.50
N ALA A 540 13.36 68.20 26.42
CA ALA A 540 13.29 69.47 25.71
C ALA A 540 11.97 69.62 24.93
N ALA A 541 11.40 68.51 24.44
CA ALA A 541 10.12 68.43 23.75
C ALA A 541 8.91 68.29 24.69
N TRP A 542 9.11 68.30 26.01
CA TRP A 542 8.05 68.01 26.99
C TRP A 542 6.82 68.92 26.87
N GLY A 543 5.64 68.31 26.75
CA GLY A 543 4.35 68.99 26.58
C GLY A 543 4.14 69.61 25.19
N SER A 544 4.99 69.28 24.23
CA SER A 544 4.82 69.65 22.82
C SER A 544 4.01 68.59 22.04
N VAL A 545 3.77 68.86 20.76
CA VAL A 545 3.15 67.92 19.81
C VAL A 545 4.19 67.36 18.83
N ASP A 546 5.46 67.34 19.25
CA ASP A 546 6.55 66.88 18.42
C ASP A 546 6.39 65.38 18.13
N PRO A 547 6.17 64.98 16.87
CA PRO A 547 5.89 63.59 16.51
C PRO A 547 7.11 62.68 16.70
N GLU A 548 8.32 63.22 16.76
CA GLU A 548 9.55 62.42 16.96
C GLU A 548 9.74 62.03 18.44
N ALA A 549 9.25 62.85 19.37
CA ALA A 549 9.34 62.60 20.81
C ALA A 549 8.03 62.04 21.43
N ASP A 550 6.92 62.00 20.68
CA ASP A 550 5.62 61.40 21.03
C ASP A 550 5.62 59.91 20.67
N LEU A 551 6.34 59.13 21.48
CA LEU A 551 6.62 57.71 21.26
C LEU A 551 5.35 56.83 21.36
N ASP A 552 4.31 57.27 22.06
CA ASP A 552 3.04 56.55 22.16
C ASP A 552 1.94 57.05 21.20
N GLY A 553 2.20 58.13 20.46
CA GLY A 553 1.30 58.70 19.46
C GLY A 553 0.03 59.33 20.05
N SER A 554 0.04 59.72 21.32
CA SER A 554 -1.09 60.35 22.01
C SER A 554 -1.33 61.80 21.56
N GLY A 555 -0.38 62.37 20.83
CA GLY A 555 -0.38 63.75 20.36
C GLY A 555 0.21 64.74 21.37
N THR A 556 0.87 64.28 22.44
CA THR A 556 1.57 65.13 23.40
C THR A 556 2.70 64.38 24.11
N VAL A 557 3.92 64.94 24.07
CA VAL A 557 5.08 64.37 24.77
C VAL A 557 4.93 64.48 26.29
N ASP A 558 4.74 63.37 26.99
CA ASP A 558 4.56 63.32 28.44
C ASP A 558 5.22 62.13 29.15
N GLY A 559 4.74 61.82 30.37
CA GLY A 559 5.29 60.74 31.19
C GLY A 559 5.13 59.35 30.60
N SER A 560 4.21 59.17 29.66
CA SER A 560 3.97 57.92 28.95
C SER A 560 5.09 57.65 27.94
N ASP A 561 5.51 58.67 27.19
CA ASP A 561 6.65 58.60 26.27
C ASP A 561 7.97 58.37 27.01
N LEU A 562 8.17 59.07 28.14
CA LEU A 562 9.32 58.83 29.00
C LEU A 562 9.34 57.38 29.52
N GLY A 563 8.16 56.81 29.81
CA GLY A 563 8.03 55.41 30.21
C GLY A 563 8.49 54.45 29.11
N LEU A 564 8.16 54.74 27.85
CA LEU A 564 8.59 53.97 26.68
C LEU A 564 10.09 54.11 26.42
N MET A 565 10.63 55.34 26.47
CA MET A 565 12.06 55.60 26.31
C MET A 565 12.89 54.85 27.37
N LEU A 566 12.47 54.91 28.64
CA LEU A 566 13.17 54.20 29.72
C LEU A 566 13.05 52.68 29.61
N ALA A 567 12.01 52.16 28.95
CA ALA A 567 11.87 50.73 28.68
C ALA A 567 12.88 50.23 27.64
N ASN A 568 13.31 51.13 26.73
CA ASN A 568 14.31 50.85 25.70
C ASN A 568 15.73 51.33 26.06
N TRP A 569 15.96 51.73 27.32
CA TRP A 569 17.25 52.26 27.77
C TRP A 569 18.37 51.22 27.72
N GLY A 570 19.47 51.52 27.04
CA GLY A 570 20.62 50.61 26.98
C GLY A 570 21.60 50.88 25.86
#